data_AF-A0A2D9YFZ5-F1
#
_entry.id   AF-A0A2D9YFZ5-F1
#
_cell.length_a   1.000
_cell.length_b   1.000
_cell.length_c   1.000
_cell.angle_alpha   90.00
_cell.angle_beta   90.00
_cell.angle_gamma   90.00
#
_symmetry.space_group_name_H-M   'P 1'
#
loop_
_entity.id
_entity.type
_entity.pdbx_description
1 polymer ?
#
loop_
_entity_poly.entity_id
_entity_poly.type
_entity_poly.pdbx_seq_one_letter_code
_entity_poly.pdbx_strand_id
1 'polypeptide(L)'
;NDTEWNDTAWKGTDSSKRFNELVIAARAELDDAKRREMYVECQTLINDDGGTICPMFANYINAMDKSVSFPDQTAANWNLDGGKMMERWWFS
;
A
#
# COMPACT_ATOMS: atom_id res chain seq x y z
N ASN A 1 -9.80 15.10 11.40
CA ASN A 1 -10.81 14.03 11.57
C ASN A 1 -11.92 14.08 10.53
N ASP A 2 -11.92 15.04 9.61
CA ASP A 2 -12.76 14.96 8.42
C ASP A 2 -11.89 14.48 7.26
N THR A 3 -12.29 13.38 6.64
CA THR A 3 -11.54 12.71 5.58
C THR A 3 -12.55 12.14 4.60
N GLU A 4 -12.47 12.57 3.33
CA GLU A 4 -13.37 12.15 2.27
C GLU A 4 -13.33 10.64 1.98
N TRP A 5 -12.30 9.94 2.46
CA TRP A 5 -12.01 8.53 2.19
C TRP A 5 -11.93 7.70 3.48
N ASN A 6 -12.98 7.75 4.31
CA ASN A 6 -13.12 6.94 5.54
C ASN A 6 -14.48 6.24 5.57
N ASP A 7 -14.60 5.20 4.76
CA ASP A 7 -15.85 4.46 4.52
C ASP A 7 -16.36 3.72 5.76
N THR A 8 -15.50 3.44 6.73
CA THR A 8 -15.87 2.75 7.98
C THR A 8 -16.26 3.70 9.10
N ALA A 9 -16.16 5.01 8.84
CA ALA A 9 -16.33 6.05 9.84
C ALA A 9 -15.47 5.84 11.11
N TRP A 10 -14.29 5.24 10.96
CA TRP A 10 -13.37 5.00 12.07
C TRP A 10 -12.83 6.33 12.61
N LYS A 11 -13.41 6.81 13.72
CA LYS A 11 -13.10 8.09 14.36
C LYS A 11 -13.54 8.09 15.82
N GLY A 12 -12.91 8.93 16.63
CA GLY A 12 -13.32 9.20 18.01
C GLY A 12 -12.84 8.18 19.06
N THR A 13 -12.34 7.02 18.63
CA THR A 13 -11.65 6.05 19.50
C THR A 13 -10.24 6.51 19.82
N ASP A 14 -9.64 5.96 20.88
CA ASP A 14 -8.25 6.29 21.21
C ASP A 14 -7.26 5.74 20.17
N SER A 15 -7.55 4.57 19.58
CA SER A 15 -6.77 4.02 18.46
C SER A 15 -6.81 4.93 17.23
N SER A 16 -7.98 5.47 16.87
CA SER A 16 -8.11 6.37 15.72
C SER A 16 -7.37 7.70 15.93
N LYS A 17 -7.29 8.22 17.17
CA LYS A 17 -6.50 9.43 17.49
C LYS A 17 -5.01 9.13 17.38
N ARG A 18 -4.55 8.05 18.02
CA ARG A 18 -3.15 7.61 18.00
C ARG A 18 -2.67 7.30 16.59
N PHE A 19 -3.48 6.63 15.79
CA PHE A 19 -3.19 6.34 14.38
C PHE A 19 -2.93 7.63 13.59
N ASN A 20 -3.80 8.63 13.71
CA ASN A 20 -3.64 9.90 12.99
C ASN A 20 -2.35 10.65 13.40
N GLU A 21 -2.00 10.66 14.69
CA GLU A 21 -0.75 11.24 15.18
C GLU A 21 0.47 10.50 14.63
N LEU A 22 0.46 9.17 14.69
CA LEU A 22 1.54 8.32 14.20
C LEU A 22 1.79 8.47 12.71
N VAL A 23 0.73 8.49 11.90
CA VAL A 23 0.87 8.62 10.44
C VAL A 23 1.57 9.94 10.06
N ILE A 24 1.26 11.04 10.76
CA ILE A 24 1.93 12.33 10.51
C ILE A 24 3.40 12.25 10.92
N ALA A 25 3.69 11.72 12.12
CA ALA A 25 5.05 11.61 12.62
C ALA A 25 5.91 10.66 11.77
N ALA A 26 5.37 9.50 11.37
CA ALA A 26 6.07 8.48 10.60
C ALA A 26 6.47 8.96 9.19
N ARG A 27 5.70 9.89 8.60
CA ARG A 27 6.05 10.51 7.30
C ARG A 27 7.31 11.36 7.37
N ALA A 28 7.59 11.96 8.52
CA ALA A 28 8.76 12.82 8.74
C ALA A 28 9.98 12.05 9.30
N GLU A 29 9.79 10.78 9.71
CA GLU A 29 10.87 9.97 10.28
C GLU A 29 11.86 9.50 9.20
N LEU A 30 13.15 9.66 9.48
CA LEU A 30 14.26 9.35 8.57
C LEU A 30 14.97 8.05 8.95
N ASP A 31 14.87 7.62 10.20
CA ASP A 31 15.37 6.31 10.63
C ASP A 31 14.41 5.21 10.16
N ASP A 32 14.89 4.32 9.30
CA ASP A 32 14.08 3.26 8.70
C ASP A 32 13.55 2.24 9.72
N ALA A 33 14.35 1.90 10.74
CA ALA A 33 13.94 0.93 11.75
C ALA A 33 12.83 1.52 12.62
N LYS A 34 12.99 2.76 13.06
CA LYS A 34 11.99 3.48 13.84
C LYS A 34 10.73 3.76 13.03
N ARG A 35 10.86 4.19 11.77
CA ARG A 35 9.73 4.40 10.86
C ARG A 35 8.94 3.10 10.65
N ARG A 36 9.62 1.96 10.55
CA ARG A 36 8.99 0.65 10.47
C ARG A 36 8.15 0.35 11.71
N GLU A 37 8.69 0.55 12.90
CA GLU A 37 7.96 0.32 14.17
C GLU A 37 6.69 1.17 14.25
N MET A 38 6.77 2.44 13.85
CA MET A 38 5.61 3.34 13.81
C MET A 38 4.52 2.84 12.86
N TYR A 39 4.90 2.38 11.66
CA TYR A 39 3.92 1.81 10.71
C TYR A 39 3.39 0.44 11.12
N VAL A 40 4.14 -0.34 11.90
CA VAL A 40 3.63 -1.56 12.53
C VAL A 40 2.55 -1.19 13.55
N GLU A 41 2.80 -0.21 14.41
CA GLU A 41 1.79 0.28 15.37
C GLU A 41 0.53 0.78 14.64
N CYS A 42 0.68 1.57 13.57
CA CYS A 42 -0.45 1.99 12.75
C CYS A 42 -1.29 0.81 12.22
N GLN A 43 -0.62 -0.24 11.70
CA GLN A 43 -1.28 -1.42 11.18
C GLN A 43 -1.99 -2.23 12.27
N THR A 44 -1.40 -2.33 13.47
CA THR A 44 -2.03 -3.00 14.62
C THR A 44 -3.29 -2.24 15.05
N LEU A 45 -3.22 -0.91 15.21
CA LEU A 45 -4.35 -0.09 15.65
C LEU A 45 -5.57 -0.20 14.72
N ILE A 46 -5.35 -0.15 13.41
CA ILE A 46 -6.44 -0.29 12.43
C ILE A 46 -6.93 -1.74 12.30
N ASN A 47 -6.08 -2.72 12.60
CA ASN A 47 -6.49 -4.13 12.63
C ASN A 47 -7.40 -4.43 13.83
N ASP A 48 -7.07 -3.91 15.01
CA ASP A 48 -7.78 -4.20 16.26
C ASP A 48 -9.06 -3.37 16.43
N ASP A 49 -9.06 -2.10 16.01
CA ASP A 49 -10.15 -1.14 16.28
C ASP A 49 -10.77 -0.54 15.00
N GLY A 50 -10.19 -0.80 13.83
CA GLY A 50 -10.75 -0.34 12.56
C GLY A 50 -12.00 -1.10 12.14
N GLY A 51 -12.77 -0.52 11.20
CA GLY A 51 -14.01 -1.13 10.70
C GLY A 51 -13.87 -1.92 9.39
N THR A 52 -12.69 -1.94 8.76
CA THR A 52 -12.49 -2.55 7.43
C THR A 52 -12.06 -3.99 7.58
N ILE A 53 -12.80 -4.91 6.97
CA ILE A 53 -12.34 -6.28 6.76
C ILE A 53 -11.51 -6.30 5.47
N CYS A 54 -10.27 -6.79 5.54
CA CYS A 54 -9.40 -6.99 4.36
C CYS A 54 -9.45 -8.47 3.92
N PRO A 55 -10.26 -8.83 2.92
CA PRO A 55 -10.48 -10.24 2.57
C PRO A 55 -9.37 -10.83 1.68
N MET A 56 -8.56 -10.00 1.01
CA MET A 56 -7.57 -10.47 0.07
C MET A 56 -6.42 -9.48 -0.16
N PHE A 57 -5.25 -10.02 -0.51
CA PHE A 57 -4.18 -9.29 -1.17
C PHE A 57 -4.19 -9.65 -2.65
N ALA A 58 -4.44 -8.67 -3.51
CA ALA A 58 -4.59 -8.92 -4.94
C ALA A 58 -3.26 -9.34 -5.58
N ASN A 59 -3.32 -10.37 -6.42
CA ASN A 59 -2.22 -10.75 -7.31
C ASN A 59 -2.56 -10.32 -8.74
N TYR A 60 -1.71 -9.51 -9.36
CA TYR A 60 -1.91 -9.04 -10.74
C TYR A 60 -1.29 -10.03 -11.71
N ILE A 61 -2.15 -10.71 -12.48
CA ILE A 61 -1.74 -11.64 -13.53
C ILE A 61 -2.07 -11.02 -14.87
N ASN A 62 -1.08 -10.97 -15.77
CA ASN A 62 -1.20 -10.37 -17.09
C ASN A 62 -1.07 -11.45 -18.17
N ALA A 63 -1.87 -11.35 -19.22
CA ALA A 63 -1.70 -12.13 -20.43
C ALA A 63 -0.86 -11.34 -21.44
N MET A 64 0.08 -12.00 -22.11
CA MET A 64 0.98 -11.40 -23.10
C MET A 64 1.18 -12.33 -24.29
N ASP A 65 1.43 -11.74 -25.47
CA ASP A 65 1.84 -12.53 -26.63
C ASP A 65 3.24 -13.13 -26.41
N LYS A 66 3.51 -14.29 -27.00
CA LYS A 66 4.81 -14.97 -26.89
C LYS A 66 5.95 -14.19 -27.54
N SER A 67 5.65 -13.28 -28.45
CA SER A 67 6.63 -12.39 -29.06
C SER A 67 7.05 -11.23 -28.17
N VAL A 68 6.49 -11.09 -26.96
CA VAL A 68 6.79 -9.98 -26.05
C VAL A 68 7.68 -10.48 -24.92
N SER A 69 8.85 -9.87 -24.81
CA SER A 69 9.82 -10.08 -23.74
C SER A 69 9.89 -8.87 -22.81
N PHE A 70 10.27 -9.11 -21.56
CA PHE A 70 10.37 -8.12 -20.50
C PHE A 70 11.51 -8.48 -19.53
N PRO A 71 11.98 -7.54 -18.69
CA PRO A 71 13.05 -7.81 -17.74
C PRO A 71 12.65 -8.86 -16.70
N ASP A 72 13.62 -9.61 -16.18
CA ASP A 72 13.40 -10.61 -15.10
C ASP A 72 12.68 -10.02 -13.88
N GLN A 73 12.85 -8.72 -13.64
CA GLN A 73 12.18 -7.97 -12.58
C GLN A 73 11.24 -6.90 -13.15
N THR A 74 9.95 -7.15 -13.00
CA THR A 74 8.89 -6.16 -13.22
C THR A 74 8.44 -5.54 -11.90
N ALA A 75 7.87 -4.35 -11.96
CA ALA A 75 7.24 -3.70 -10.83
C ALA A 75 6.06 -4.56 -10.33
N ALA A 76 5.94 -4.67 -9.00
CA ALA A 76 4.88 -5.44 -8.34
C ALA A 76 3.57 -4.62 -8.17
N ASN A 77 3.59 -3.36 -8.55
CA ASN A 77 2.44 -2.46 -8.53
C ASN A 77 1.85 -2.30 -9.93
N TRP A 78 0.52 -2.30 -10.03
CA TRP A 78 -0.25 -2.00 -11.25
C TRP A 78 0.02 -2.98 -12.41
N ASN A 79 -0.84 -2.94 -13.43
CA ASN A 79 -0.69 -3.83 -14.59
C ASN A 79 0.53 -3.46 -15.44
N LEU A 80 1.03 -4.44 -16.20
CA LEU A 80 2.03 -4.20 -17.26
C LEU A 80 3.28 -3.45 -16.77
N ASP A 81 3.94 -3.99 -15.73
CA ASP A 81 5.19 -3.46 -15.16
C ASP A 81 5.05 -2.04 -14.58
N GLY A 82 4.05 -1.82 -13.72
CA GLY A 82 3.81 -0.48 -13.17
C GLY A 82 3.34 0.53 -14.22
N GLY A 83 2.73 0.06 -15.31
CA GLY A 83 2.40 0.85 -16.49
C GLY A 83 3.61 1.19 -17.38
N LYS A 84 4.80 0.63 -17.11
CA LYS A 84 6.05 0.94 -17.83
C LYS A 84 6.36 0.00 -18.98
N MET A 85 5.44 -0.89 -19.35
CA MET A 85 5.57 -1.76 -20.53
C MET A 85 6.12 -1.03 -21.76
N MET A 86 5.60 0.17 -22.05
CA MET A 86 5.99 0.94 -23.25
C MET A 86 7.47 1.38 -23.25
N GLU A 87 8.11 1.41 -22.08
CA GLU A 87 9.50 1.86 -21.90
C GLU A 87 10.46 0.68 -21.72
N ARG A 88 9.96 -0.46 -21.21
CA ARG A 88 10.78 -1.53 -20.68
C ARG A 88 10.65 -2.86 -21.40
N TRP A 89 9.59 -3.06 -22.19
CA TRP A 89 9.32 -4.33 -22.86
C TRP A 89 9.68 -4.23 -24.35
N TRP A 90 9.94 -5.36 -24.99
CA TRP A 90 10.37 -5.42 -26.39
C TRP A 90 9.82 -6.66 -27.10
N PHE A 91 9.89 -6.64 -28.43
CA PHE A 91 9.57 -7.82 -29.24
C PHE A 91 10.80 -8.72 -29.39
N SER A 92 10.61 -10.04 -29.29
CA SER A 92 11.64 -11.07 -29.49
C SER A 92 11.07 -12.32 -30.14
#